data_AF-A0A261B8H2-F1
#
_entry.id   AF-A0A261B8H2-F1
#
_cell.length_a   1.000
_cell.length_b   1.000
_cell.length_c   1.000
_cell.angle_alpha   90.00
_cell.angle_beta   90.00
_cell.angle_gamma   90.00
#
_symmetry.space_group_name_H-M   'P 1'
#
loop_
_entity.id
_entity.type
_entity.pdbx_description
1 polymer ?
#
loop_
_entity_poly.entity_id
_entity_poly.type
_entity_poly.pdbx_seq_one_letter_code
_entity_poly.pdbx_strand_id
1 'polypeptide(L)' 'MESPSYSETVKLQRIKECTIVENPRFQCFNQCRALRREGINIEVMRQDEYCNTTTTHHPQLQKKMFLRRRWL' A
#
# COMPACT_ATOMS: atom_id res chain seq x y z
N MET A 1 7.02 9.92 5.49
CA MET A 1 6.78 10.74 4.27
C MET A 1 6.52 12.22 4.58
N GLU A 2 6.49 12.62 5.86
CA GLU A 2 5.90 13.89 6.30
C GLU A 2 6.87 15.08 6.26
N SER A 3 8.14 14.89 5.87
CA SER A 3 9.09 16.00 5.70
C SER A 3 8.70 16.86 4.49
N PRO A 4 8.17 18.08 4.65
CA PRO A 4 7.66 18.87 3.51
C PRO A 4 8.78 19.39 2.60
N SER A 5 10.01 19.44 3.11
CA SER A 5 11.20 19.92 2.41
C SER A 5 11.68 19.03 1.25
N TYR A 6 11.32 17.76 1.24
CA TYR A 6 11.68 16.83 0.16
C TYR A 6 10.52 16.63 -0.81
N SER A 7 10.82 16.63 -2.11
CA SER A 7 9.85 16.24 -3.14
C SER A 7 9.45 14.77 -2.99
N GLU A 8 8.25 14.43 -3.46
CA GLU A 8 7.74 13.05 -3.39
C GLU A 8 8.70 12.06 -4.08
N THR A 9 9.22 12.42 -5.25
CA THR A 9 10.18 11.59 -6.00
C THR A 9 11.46 11.33 -5.20
N VAL A 10 12.02 12.35 -4.55
CA VAL A 10 13.25 12.20 -3.73
C VAL A 10 13.00 11.29 -2.53
N LYS A 11 11.83 11.41 -1.88
CA LYS A 11 11.44 10.51 -0.78
C LYS A 11 11.37 9.06 -1.24
N LEU A 12 10.75 8.81 -2.40
CA LEU A 12 10.62 7.45 -2.95
C LEU A 12 11.97 6.87 -3.38
N GLN A 13 12.83 7.67 -3.99
CA GLN A 13 14.18 7.27 -4.37
C GLN A 13 14.97 6.81 -3.14
N ARG A 14 14.98 7.60 -2.06
CA ARG A 14 15.65 7.24 -0.81
C ARG A 14 15.10 5.97 -0.18
N ILE A 15 13.77 5.80 -0.17
CA ILE A 15 13.14 4.57 0.33
C ILE A 15 13.57 3.36 -0.51
N LYS A 16 13.63 3.52 -1.85
CA LYS A 16 14.11 2.49 -2.77
C LYS A 16 15.60 2.19 -2.58
N GLU A 17 16.42 3.18 -2.26
CA GLU A 17 17.86 2.96 -1.98
C GLU A 17 18.08 2.22 -0.64
N CYS A 18 17.26 2.50 0.37
CA CYS A 18 17.30 1.77 1.65
C CYS A 18 16.74 0.33 1.56
N THR A 19 15.95 0.04 0.53
CA THR A 19 15.35 -1.29 0.33
C THR A 19 16.00 -1.91 -0.90
N ILE A 20 16.87 -2.90 -0.70
CA ILE A 20 17.56 -3.63 -1.80
C ILE A 20 16.60 -3.84 -2.98
N VAL A 21 17.03 -3.49 -4.19
CA VAL A 21 16.22 -3.62 -5.42
C VAL A 21 15.62 -5.04 -5.45
N GLU A 22 14.30 -5.14 -5.66
CA GLU A 22 13.48 -6.37 -5.52
C GLU A 22 13.06 -6.77 -4.10
N ASN A 23 13.14 -5.88 -3.12
CA ASN A 23 12.61 -6.17 -1.79
C ASN A 23 11.06 -6.24 -1.81
N PRO A 24 10.45 -7.36 -1.35
CA PRO A 24 8.99 -7.49 -1.23
C PRO A 24 8.35 -6.37 -0.39
N ARG A 25 9.09 -5.80 0.57
CA ARG A 25 8.63 -4.65 1.36
C ARG A 25 8.44 -3.39 0.53
N PHE A 26 9.28 -3.15 -0.48
CA PHE A 26 9.13 -2.00 -1.38
C PHE A 26 7.95 -2.18 -2.33
N GLN A 27 7.74 -3.40 -2.84
CA GLN A 27 6.56 -3.73 -3.65
C GLN A 27 5.26 -3.54 -2.85
N CYS A 28 5.22 -4.07 -1.62
CA CYS A 28 4.15 -3.88 -0.65
C CYS A 28 3.88 -2.39 -0.34
N PHE A 29 4.92 -1.58 -0.20
CA PHE A 29 4.79 -0.13 -0.02
C PHE A 29 4.16 0.56 -1.24
N ASN A 30 4.52 0.17 -2.47
CA ASN A 30 3.89 0.71 -3.68
C ASN A 30 2.42 0.31 -3.78
N GLN A 31 2.09 -0.94 -3.42
CA GLN A 31 0.70 -1.42 -3.38
C GLN A 31 -0.15 -0.65 -2.36
N CYS A 32 0.38 -0.42 -1.15
CA CYS A 32 -0.23 0.42 -0.12
C CYS A 32 -0.57 1.83 -0.65
N ARG A 33 0.38 2.46 -1.35
CA ARG A 33 0.18 3.79 -1.94
C ARG A 33 -0.84 3.78 -3.08
N ALA A 34 -0.86 2.75 -3.92
CA ALA A 34 -1.84 2.60 -5.00
C ALA A 34 -3.26 2.51 -4.44
N LEU A 35 -3.50 1.64 -3.44
CA LEU A 35 -4.80 1.50 -2.79
C LEU A 35 -5.27 2.80 -2.15
N ARG A 36 -4.39 3.53 -1.46
CA ARG A 36 -4.76 4.84 -0.89
C ARG A 36 -5.13 5.87 -1.98
N ARG A 37 -4.46 5.84 -3.14
CA ARG A 37 -4.83 6.69 -4.30
C ARG A 37 -6.18 6.32 -4.89
N GLU A 38 -6.59 5.05 -4.79
CA GLU A 38 -7.93 4.56 -5.17
C GLU A 38 -9.02 4.92 -4.13
N GLY A 39 -8.68 5.63 -3.04
CA GLY A 39 -9.62 6.02 -2.00
C GLY A 39 -9.89 4.93 -0.97
N ILE A 40 -9.09 3.87 -0.94
CA ILE A 40 -9.21 2.79 0.03
C ILE A 40 -8.61 3.23 1.37
N ASN A 41 -9.39 3.09 2.45
CA ASN A 41 -8.92 3.27 3.82
C ASN A 41 -8.03 2.08 4.18
N ILE A 42 -6.73 2.25 4.04
CA ILE A 42 -5.73 1.20 4.28
C ILE A 42 -5.50 0.94 5.77
N GLU A 43 -5.86 1.88 6.64
CA GLU A 43 -5.67 1.81 8.09
C GLU A 43 -6.54 0.74 8.75
N VAL A 44 -7.65 0.34 8.10
CA VAL A 44 -8.52 -0.76 8.55
C VAL A 44 -8.11 -2.14 8.02
N MET A 45 -7.04 -2.18 7.22
CA MET A 45 -6.51 -3.41 6.61
C MET A 45 -5.18 -3.78 7.26
N ARG A 46 -4.97 -5.08 7.50
CA ARG A 46 -3.64 -5.58 7.87
C ARG A 46 -2.76 -5.66 6.64
N GLN A 47 -1.45 -5.54 6.86
CA GLN A 47 -0.45 -5.49 5.78
C GLN A 47 -0.46 -6.74 4.89
N ASP A 48 -0.64 -7.92 5.48
CA ASP A 48 -0.76 -9.20 4.79
C ASP A 48 -1.97 -9.27 3.84
N GLU A 49 -3.03 -8.50 4.11
CA GLU A 49 -4.24 -8.49 3.30
C GLU A 49 -4.01 -7.88 1.92
N TYR A 50 -3.05 -6.95 1.76
CA TYR A 50 -2.78 -6.28 0.50
C TYR A 50 -1.35 -6.45 -0.02
N CYS A 51 -0.41 -6.93 0.78
CA CYS A 51 0.97 -7.13 0.33
C CYS A 51 1.24 -8.49 -0.31
N ASN A 52 0.37 -9.49 -0.06
CA ASN A 52 0.49 -10.82 -0.64
C ASN A 52 -0.34 -11.00 -1.92
N THR A 53 -1.09 -9.97 -2.34
CA THR A 53 -1.82 -10.01 -3.60
C THR A 53 -0.87 -9.63 -4.73
N THR A 54 -0.35 -10.63 -5.45
CA THR A 54 0.12 -10.44 -6.83
C THR A 54 -0.94 -9.67 -7.60
N THR A 55 -0.50 -8.68 -8.37
CA THR A 55 -1.16 -7.52 -8.99
C THR A 55 -2.44 -7.77 -9.83
N THR A 56 -3.17 -8.87 -9.66
CA THR A 56 -4.16 -9.35 -10.63
C THR A 56 -5.61 -9.42 -10.12
N HIS A 57 -5.92 -9.20 -8.82
CA HIS A 57 -7.32 -9.28 -8.35
C HIS A 57 -7.72 -8.26 -7.26
N HIS A 58 -7.77 -6.98 -7.63
CA HIS A 58 -8.39 -5.91 -6.84
C HIS A 58 -9.88 -6.09 -6.45
N PRO A 59 -10.76 -6.83 -7.19
CA PRO A 59 -12.18 -6.91 -6.83
C PRO A 59 -12.47 -7.61 -5.48
N GLN A 60 -11.58 -8.52 -5.04
CA GLN A 60 -11.81 -9.27 -3.79
C GLN A 60 -11.50 -8.45 -2.54
N LEU A 61 -10.57 -7.49 -2.63
CA LEU A 61 -10.21 -6.61 -1.51
C LEU A 61 -11.36 -5.65 -1.17
N GLN A 62 -12.04 -5.11 -2.18
CA GLN A 62 -13.22 -4.27 -1.97
C GLN A 62 -14.34 -5.04 -1.27
N LYS A 63 -14.65 -6.27 -1.71
CA LYS A 63 -15.69 -7.10 -1.05
C LYS A 63 -15.38 -7.40 0.42
N LYS A 64 -14.12 -7.67 0.78
CA LYS A 64 -13.71 -7.89 2.18
C LYS A 64 -13.89 -6.64 3.05
N MET A 65 -13.60 -5.45 2.51
CA MET A 65 -13.79 -4.20 3.24
C MET A 65 -15.27 -3.89 3.52
N PHE A 66 -16.16 -4.12 2.54
CA PHE A 66 -17.60 -3.97 2.74
C PHE A 66 -18.13 -4.96 3.80
N LEU A 67 -17.62 -6.19 3.81
CA LEU A 67 -17.98 -7.16 4.84
C LEU A 67 -17.47 -6.72 6.22
N ARG A 68 -16.21 -6.32 6.37
CA ARG A 68 -15.66 -5.89 7.68
C ARG A 68 -16.38 -4.68 8.27
N ARG A 69 -16.77 -3.69 7.46
CA ARG A 69 -17.55 -2.53 7.90
C ARG A 69 -18.99 -2.86 8.32
N ARG A 70 -19.52 -4.02 7.94
CA ARG A 70 -20.88 -4.43 8.30
C ARG A 70 -20.95 -5.15 9.66
N TRP A 71 -19.80 -5.56 10.20
CA TRP A 71 -19.68 -6.29 11.48
C TRP A 71 -18.99 -5.48 12.59
N LEU A 72 -18.64 -4.21 12.32
CA LEU A 72 -18.19 -3.21 13.29
C LEU A 72 -19.28 -2.14 13.41
#